data_AF-A0A8J7PUQ9-F1
#
_entry.id   AF-A0A8J7PUQ9-F1
#
_cell.length_a   1.000
_cell.length_b   1.000
_cell.length_c   1.000
_cell.angle_alpha   90.00
_cell.angle_beta   90.00
_cell.angle_gamma   90.00
#
_symmetry.space_group_name_H-M   'P 1'
#
loop_
_entity.id
_entity.type
_entity.pdbx_description
1 polymer ?
#
loop_
_entity_poly.entity_id
_entity_poly.type
_entity_poly.pdbx_seq_one_letter_code
_entity_poly.pdbx_strand_id
1 'polypeptide(L)' 'SKGFVRANVMSYADFLAAGYEEKNCKANGTLRQESKEYVVLDGDVMHILANR' A
#
# COMPACT_ATOMS: atom_id res chain seq x y z
N SER A 1 -5.53 -4.45 17.53
CA SER A 1 -5.70 -5.42 16.41
C SER A 1 -7.14 -5.55 15.92
N LYS A 2 -8.15 -5.24 16.75
CA LYS A 2 -9.57 -5.12 16.32
C LYS A 2 -9.72 -3.81 15.54
N GLY A 3 -9.96 -3.89 14.23
CA GLY A 3 -10.15 -2.70 13.38
C GLY A 3 -9.41 -2.74 12.05
N PHE A 4 -8.24 -3.38 11.96
CA PHE A 4 -7.56 -3.50 10.66
C PHE A 4 -8.40 -4.33 9.69
N VAL A 5 -8.59 -3.78 8.49
CA VAL A 5 -9.26 -4.41 7.35
C VAL A 5 -8.21 -4.92 6.37
N ARG A 6 -7.37 -4.03 5.85
CA ARG A 6 -6.29 -4.33 4.88
C ARG A 6 -5.30 -3.16 4.78
N ALA A 7 -4.17 -3.36 4.13
CA ALA A 7 -3.27 -2.30 3.71
C ALA A 7 -3.15 -2.24 2.19
N ASN A 8 -3.23 -1.05 1.60
CA ASN A 8 -2.75 -0.85 0.23
C ASN A 8 -1.24 -0.59 0.33
N VAL A 9 -0.42 -1.37 -0.37
CA VAL A 9 1.04 -1.36 -0.30
C VAL A 9 1.63 -1.18 -1.69
N MET A 10 2.62 -0.30 -1.81
CA MET A 10 3.46 -0.15 -3.00
C MET A 10 4.91 0.09 -2.61
N SER A 11 5.86 -0.21 -3.49
CA SER A 11 7.25 0.16 -3.24
C SER A 11 7.43 1.69 -3.42
N TYR A 12 8.40 2.27 -2.72
CA TYR A 12 8.75 3.68 -2.91
C TYR A 12 9.15 3.99 -4.36
N ALA A 13 9.84 3.06 -5.04
CA ALA A 13 10.21 3.22 -6.44
C ALA A 13 8.98 3.33 -7.36
N ASP A 14 7.97 2.48 -7.16
CA ASP A 14 6.72 2.54 -7.91
C ASP A 14 5.92 3.80 -7.58
N PHE A 15 5.93 4.21 -6.30
CA PHE A 15 5.27 5.42 -5.85
C PHE A 15 5.89 6.68 -6.47
N LEU A 16 7.23 6.73 -6.52
CA LEU A 16 7.99 7.78 -7.20
C LEU A 16 7.69 7.81 -8.70
N ALA A 17 7.72 6.65 -9.37
CA ALA A 17 7.43 6.54 -10.80
C ALA A 17 5.98 6.94 -11.15
N ALA A 18 5.06 6.76 -10.21
CA ALA A 18 3.66 7.15 -10.31
C ALA A 18 3.40 8.64 -9.96
N GLY A 19 4.45 9.43 -9.68
CA GLY A 19 4.32 10.84 -9.33
C GLY A 19 3.81 11.09 -7.91
N TYR A 20 4.07 10.16 -6.98
CA TYR A 20 3.60 10.19 -5.60
C TYR A 20 2.07 10.15 -5.45
N GLU A 21 1.38 9.50 -6.40
CA GLU A 21 -0.07 9.33 -6.38
C GLU A 21 -0.49 7.84 -6.32
N GLU A 22 -1.29 7.50 -5.30
CA GLU A 22 -1.80 6.13 -5.12
C GLU A 22 -2.64 5.66 -6.31
N LYS A 23 -3.45 6.57 -6.89
CA LYS A 23 -4.30 6.26 -8.05
C LYS A 23 -3.48 5.85 -9.28
N ASN A 24 -2.33 6.48 -9.49
CA ASN A 24 -1.46 6.16 -10.61
C ASN A 24 -0.76 4.82 -10.39
N CYS A 25 -0.36 4.49 -9.16
CA CYS A 25 0.13 3.15 -8.83
C CYS A 25 -0.95 2.08 -9.06
N LYS A 26 -2.21 2.38 -8.73
CA LYS A 26 -3.33 1.48 -9.02
C LYS A 26 -3.53 1.30 -10.53
N ALA A 27 -3.45 2.38 -11.31
CA ALA A 27 -3.57 2.32 -12.77
C ALA A 27 -2.39 1.55 -13.41
N ASN A 28 -1.19 1.67 -12.85
CA ASN A 28 0.02 0.97 -13.28
C ASN A 28 0.07 -0.50 -12.78
N GLY A 29 -0.89 -0.93 -11.96
CA GLY A 29 -0.93 -2.28 -11.40
C GLY A 29 0.11 -2.57 -10.31
N THR A 30 0.79 -1.54 -9.79
CA THR A 30 1.83 -1.67 -8.75
C THR A 30 1.27 -1.59 -7.33
N LEU A 31 0.01 -1.17 -7.16
CA LEU A 31 -0.67 -1.15 -5.87
C LEU A 31 -1.15 -2.55 -5.48
N ARG A 32 -0.60 -3.10 -4.39
CA ARG A 32 -0.99 -4.37 -3.79
C ARG A 32 -1.96 -4.17 -2.63
N GLN A 33 -2.80 -5.16 -2.35
CA GLN A 33 -3.65 -5.19 -1.15
C GLN A 33 -3.20 -6.33 -0.25
N GLU A 34 -2.72 -5.98 0.92
CA GLU A 34 -2.05 -6.89 1.85
C GLU A 34 -2.86 -7.07 3.13
N SER A 35 -2.74 -8.26 3.73
CA SER A 35 -3.41 -8.65 4.97
C SER A 35 -2.57 -8.29 6.21
N LYS A 36 -2.98 -8.73 7.41
CA LYS A 36 -2.26 -8.44 8.67
C LYS A 36 -0.94 -9.21 8.78
N GLU A 37 -0.81 -10.28 8.01
CA GLU A 37 0.32 -11.20 8.01
C GLU A 37 1.44 -10.74 7.08
N TYR A 38 1.22 -9.69 6.30
CA TYR A 38 2.23 -9.14 5.40
C TYR A 38 3.44 -8.62 6.18
N VAL A 39 4.62 -9.07 5.77
CA VAL A 39 5.90 -8.60 6.30
C VAL A 39 6.28 -7.35 5.54
N VAL A 40 6.18 -6.20 6.22
CA VAL A 40 6.56 -4.90 5.67
C VAL A 40 8.04 -4.92 5.29
N LEU A 41 8.31 -4.46 4.07
CA LEU A 41 9.66 -4.32 3.55
C LEU A 41 10.13 -2.86 3.67
N ASP A 42 11.44 -2.68 3.72
CA ASP A 42 12.01 -1.33 3.70
C ASP A 42 11.63 -0.61 2.40
N GLY A 43 11.23 0.65 2.53
CA GLY A 43 10.74 1.46 1.41
C GLY A 43 9.31 1.16 0.97
N ASP A 44 8.52 0.38 1.73
CA ASP A 44 7.09 0.28 1.45
C ASP A 44 6.36 1.58 1.80
N VAL A 45 5.52 2.05 0.88
CA VAL A 45 4.55 3.11 1.11
C VAL A 45 3.19 2.44 1.32
N MET A 46 2.55 2.69 2.47
CA MET A 46 1.34 1.99 2.86
C MET A 46 0.19 2.94 3.24
N HIS A 47 -1.01 2.60 2.78
CA HIS A 47 -2.27 3.16 3.25
C HIS A 47 -3.06 2.08 4.00
N ILE A 48 -3.14 2.21 5.32
CA ILE A 48 -3.84 1.25 6.18
C ILE A 48 -5.32 1.60 6.25
N LEU A 49 -6.18 0.66 5.87
CA LEU A 49 -7.62 0.76 6.02
C LEU A 49 -8.05 0.06 7.32
N ALA A 50 -8.61 0.82 8.23
CA ALA A 50 -9.13 0.32 9.49
C ALA A 50 -10.53 0.90 9.78
N ASN A 51 -11.42 0.06 10.29
CA ASN A 51 -12.70 0.47 10.83
C ASN A 51 -12.54 0.82 12.31
N ARG A 52 -13.31 1.81 12.78
CA ARG A 52 -13.47 2.11 14.21
C ARG A 52 -14.39 1.09 14.87
#